data_AF-A0A2T6G724-F1
#
_entry.id   AF-A0A2T6G724-F1
#
_cell.length_a   1.000
_cell.length_b   1.000
_cell.length_c   1.000
_cell.angle_alpha   90.00
_cell.angle_beta   90.00
_cell.angle_gamma   90.00
#
_symmetry.space_group_name_H-M   'P 1'
#
loop_
_entity.id
_entity.type
_entity.pdbx_description
1 polymer ?
#
loop_
_entity_poly.entity_id
_entity_poly.type
_entity_poly.pdbx_seq_one_letter_code
_entity_poly.pdbx_strand_id
1 'polypeptide(L)'
;MNSIFEELKIEVSNFLDWSKSLEHDGNERETGYPYWFRIYTLIGKVLSGYKFFELTPEVKENIFYLLARDNEMEEIAALLSEYPDYIISFAKEGLDYQDYEARWQLAHFIWKYGQTYSEVEGILLRYYKDLDEYVRRRALLALGYMKSIYAEQLALESWNTALEYQRIAALYVLDEINSTKIDDILKEGEKDHYETVRSNVKTIKERRGNSNVLYGSEGIKNKNGGN
;
A
#
# COMPACT_ATOMS: atom_id res chain seq x y z
N MET A 1 25.80 24.30 -0.15
CA MET A 1 24.48 23.63 -0.15
C MET A 1 24.28 23.00 -1.51
N ASN A 2 23.77 21.77 -1.57
CA ASN A 2 23.56 21.06 -2.83
C ASN A 2 22.42 21.74 -3.61
N SER A 3 22.62 22.06 -4.90
CA SER A 3 21.63 22.83 -5.67
C SER A 3 20.28 22.13 -5.75
N ILE A 4 20.27 20.80 -5.88
CA ILE A 4 19.03 20.02 -5.98
C ILE A 4 18.25 20.04 -4.66
N PHE A 5 18.94 20.00 -3.52
CA PHE A 5 18.29 20.05 -2.20
C PHE A 5 17.63 21.40 -1.94
N GLU A 6 18.29 22.49 -2.35
CA GLU A 6 17.72 23.84 -2.28
C GLU A 6 16.54 24.01 -3.24
N GLU A 7 16.62 23.49 -4.46
CA GLU A 7 15.50 23.50 -5.41
C GLU A 7 14.28 22.75 -4.87
N LEU A 8 14.48 21.57 -4.26
CA LEU A 8 13.40 20.81 -3.63
C LEU A 8 12.78 21.59 -2.47
N LYS A 9 13.61 22.19 -1.60
CA LYS A 9 13.13 23.01 -0.47
C LYS A 9 12.30 24.21 -0.94
N ILE A 10 12.74 24.89 -2.00
CA ILE A 10 12.00 26.00 -2.60
C ILE A 10 10.66 25.49 -3.12
N GLU A 11 10.62 24.34 -3.80
CA GLU A 11 9.38 23.80 -4.34
C GLU A 11 8.41 23.34 -3.25
N VAL A 12 8.90 22.78 -2.15
CA VAL A 12 8.07 22.48 -0.95
C VAL A 12 7.47 23.76 -0.38
N SER A 13 8.23 24.84 -0.34
CA SER A 13 7.74 26.15 0.14
C SER A 13 6.68 26.71 -0.82
N ASN A 14 6.89 26.61 -2.13
CA ASN A 14 5.90 27.00 -3.15
C ASN A 14 4.61 26.19 -3.02
N PHE A 15 4.71 24.87 -2.78
CA PHE A 15 3.55 24.02 -2.53
C PHE A 15 2.81 24.46 -1.27
N LEU A 16 3.53 24.73 -0.18
CA LEU A 16 2.94 25.15 1.09
C LEU A 16 2.23 26.52 0.97
N ASP A 17 2.81 27.46 0.24
CA ASP A 17 2.19 28.77 0.02
C ASP A 17 0.96 28.67 -0.88
N TRP A 18 1.04 27.84 -1.92
CA TRP A 18 -0.10 27.55 -2.79
C TRP A 18 -1.25 26.89 -2.02
N SER A 19 -0.96 25.89 -1.19
CA SER A 19 -2.01 25.15 -0.44
C SER A 19 -2.74 26.04 0.57
N LYS A 20 -2.05 27.05 1.12
CA LYS A 20 -2.66 28.07 1.99
C LYS A 20 -3.51 29.11 1.24
N SER A 21 -3.26 29.31 -0.06
CA SER A 21 -3.91 30.36 -0.86
C SER A 21 -5.30 29.99 -1.39
N LEU A 22 -5.72 28.72 -1.25
CA LEU A 22 -7.00 28.24 -1.74
C LEU A 22 -8.14 28.59 -0.76
N GLU A 23 -9.11 29.41 -1.21
CA GLU A 23 -10.41 29.58 -0.54
C GLU A 23 -11.20 28.25 -0.60
N HIS A 24 -11.74 27.82 0.54
CA HIS A 24 -12.02 26.41 0.84
C HIS A 24 -13.34 25.86 0.29
N ASP A 25 -13.28 24.77 -0.49
CA ASP A 25 -14.36 23.78 -0.60
C ASP A 25 -13.81 22.43 -1.14
N GLY A 26 -14.01 21.31 -0.42
CA GLY A 26 -13.68 19.93 -0.89
C GLY A 26 -12.44 19.25 -0.27
N ASN A 27 -12.36 17.91 -0.38
CA ASN A 27 -11.36 17.04 0.29
C ASN A 27 -10.12 16.69 -0.56
N GLU A 28 -10.17 16.74 -1.89
CA GLU A 28 -9.08 16.36 -2.80
C GLU A 28 -8.18 17.56 -3.19
N ARG A 29 -7.76 18.34 -2.19
CA ARG A 29 -7.22 19.71 -2.41
C ARG A 29 -5.85 19.74 -3.06
N GLU A 30 -5.00 18.79 -2.73
CA GLU A 30 -3.56 18.88 -3.01
C GLU A 30 -3.20 18.35 -4.40
N THR A 31 -4.06 17.53 -5.02
CA THR A 31 -3.92 17.03 -6.39
C THR A 31 -3.89 18.16 -7.43
N GLY A 32 -4.52 19.30 -7.12
CA GLY A 32 -4.59 20.47 -7.98
C GLY A 32 -3.30 21.29 -8.07
N TYR A 33 -2.23 20.91 -7.38
CA TYR A 33 -0.98 21.67 -7.43
C TYR A 33 -0.37 21.62 -8.84
N PRO A 34 -0.25 22.77 -9.54
CA PRO A 34 0.12 22.77 -10.96
C PRO A 34 1.57 22.33 -11.21
N TYR A 35 2.40 22.23 -10.18
CA TYR A 35 3.83 21.90 -10.29
C TYR A 35 4.22 20.55 -9.68
N TRP A 36 3.26 19.63 -9.49
CA TRP A 36 3.56 18.25 -9.06
C TRP A 36 4.65 17.58 -9.90
N PHE A 37 4.60 17.73 -11.23
CA PHE A 37 5.61 17.18 -12.12
C PHE A 37 7.03 17.69 -11.80
N ARG A 38 7.17 18.93 -11.34
CA ARG A 38 8.45 19.49 -10.91
C ARG A 38 8.93 18.83 -9.62
N ILE A 39 8.04 18.62 -8.66
CA ILE A 39 8.33 17.87 -7.42
C ILE A 39 8.83 16.45 -7.77
N TYR A 40 8.09 15.72 -8.61
CA TYR A 40 8.46 14.36 -9.03
C TYR A 40 9.84 14.35 -9.71
N THR A 41 10.10 15.33 -10.58
CA THR A 41 11.40 15.48 -11.25
C THR A 41 12.53 15.73 -10.24
N LEU A 42 12.32 16.61 -9.26
CA LEU A 42 13.32 16.93 -8.25
C LEU A 42 13.60 15.74 -7.34
N ILE A 43 12.56 15.03 -6.89
CA ILE A 43 12.70 13.79 -6.12
C ILE A 43 13.46 12.75 -6.95
N GLY A 44 13.08 12.53 -8.21
CA GLY A 44 13.79 11.59 -9.10
C GLY A 44 15.29 11.92 -9.26
N LYS A 45 15.65 13.22 -9.34
CA LYS A 45 17.05 13.66 -9.34
C LYS A 45 17.76 13.37 -8.00
N VAL A 46 17.06 13.53 -6.87
CA VAL A 46 17.59 13.15 -5.55
C VAL A 46 17.85 11.63 -5.49
N LEU A 47 16.88 10.81 -5.88
CA LEU A 47 16.97 9.35 -5.80
C LEU A 47 18.05 8.76 -6.73
N SER A 48 18.23 9.35 -7.91
CA SER A 48 19.25 8.89 -8.87
C SER A 48 20.65 9.45 -8.61
N GLY A 49 20.76 10.59 -7.93
CA GLY A 49 22.03 11.31 -7.73
C GLY A 49 22.73 11.04 -6.40
N TYR A 50 22.01 10.53 -5.40
CA TYR A 50 22.51 10.39 -4.02
C TYR A 50 22.19 9.01 -3.45
N LYS A 51 22.83 8.69 -2.33
CA LYS A 51 22.44 7.58 -1.46
C LYS A 51 21.58 8.10 -0.32
N PHE A 52 20.75 7.23 0.24
CA PHE A 52 19.84 7.60 1.33
C PHE A 52 20.57 8.22 2.55
N PHE A 53 21.75 7.69 2.91
CA PHE A 53 22.55 8.20 4.03
C PHE A 53 23.20 9.57 3.77
N GLU A 54 23.21 10.03 2.52
CA GLU A 54 23.72 11.36 2.15
C GLU A 54 22.64 12.45 2.23
N LEU A 55 21.36 12.07 2.40
CA LEU A 55 20.28 13.02 2.55
C LEU A 55 20.34 13.70 3.92
N THR A 56 20.21 15.02 3.92
CA THR A 56 20.07 15.78 5.16
C THR A 56 18.72 15.50 5.82
N PRO A 57 18.57 15.68 7.14
CA PRO A 57 17.28 15.56 7.81
C PRO A 57 16.18 16.43 7.19
N GLU A 58 16.53 17.64 6.75
CA GLU A 58 15.61 18.56 6.08
C GLU A 58 15.09 18.01 4.74
N VAL A 59 15.95 17.40 3.92
CA VAL A 59 15.53 16.78 2.66
C VAL A 59 14.61 15.60 2.90
N LYS A 60 14.91 14.78 3.92
CA LYS A 60 14.05 13.66 4.30
C LYS A 60 12.68 14.14 4.78
N GLU A 61 12.64 15.16 5.63
CA GLU A 61 11.39 15.77 6.10
C GLU A 61 10.57 16.33 4.93
N ASN A 62 11.20 17.01 3.99
CA ASN A 62 10.55 17.51 2.78
C ASN A 62 9.93 16.38 1.94
N ILE A 63 10.64 15.25 1.78
CA ILE A 63 10.12 14.09 1.04
C ILE A 63 8.97 13.43 1.81
N PHE A 64 9.07 13.27 3.14
CA PHE A 64 7.97 12.75 3.96
C PHE A 64 6.73 13.62 3.89
N TYR A 65 6.90 14.94 4.02
CA TYR A 65 5.82 15.90 3.89
C TYR A 65 5.15 15.75 2.52
N LEU A 66 5.91 15.83 1.43
CA LEU A 66 5.36 15.72 0.08
C LEU A 66 4.70 14.35 -0.18
N LEU A 67 5.29 13.26 0.32
CA LEU A 67 4.69 11.93 0.25
C LEU A 67 3.29 11.93 0.87
N ALA A 68 3.13 12.52 2.06
CA ALA A 68 1.80 12.62 2.69
C ALA A 68 0.80 13.43 1.87
N ARG A 69 1.25 14.45 1.14
CA ARG A 69 0.39 15.31 0.31
C ARG A 69 0.04 14.69 -1.05
N ASP A 70 0.87 13.77 -1.51
CA ASP A 70 0.71 13.02 -2.75
C ASP A 70 -0.15 11.75 -2.57
N ASN A 71 -0.97 11.69 -1.52
CA ASN A 71 -1.68 10.47 -1.10
C ASN A 71 -2.73 9.96 -2.12
N GLU A 72 -3.28 10.84 -2.95
CA GLU A 72 -4.25 10.46 -3.98
C GLU A 72 -3.59 9.91 -5.25
N MET A 73 -2.42 10.44 -5.63
CA MET A 73 -1.73 10.05 -6.86
C MET A 73 -0.68 8.96 -6.64
N GLU A 74 -0.13 8.87 -5.42
CA GLU A 74 0.87 7.88 -4.99
C GLU A 74 2.16 7.88 -5.84
N GLU A 75 2.45 8.95 -6.59
CA GLU A 75 3.56 9.03 -7.54
C GLU A 75 4.92 9.08 -6.82
N ILE A 76 5.01 9.77 -5.68
CA ILE A 76 6.20 9.79 -4.84
C ILE A 76 6.43 8.40 -4.24
N ALA A 77 5.38 7.73 -3.76
CA ALA A 77 5.49 6.37 -3.25
C ALA A 77 5.97 5.41 -4.35
N ALA A 78 5.42 5.54 -5.56
CA ALA A 78 5.84 4.78 -6.73
C ALA A 78 7.32 5.05 -7.07
N LEU A 79 7.75 6.32 -7.13
CA LEU A 79 9.14 6.71 -7.37
C LEU A 79 10.08 6.13 -6.32
N LEU A 80 9.76 6.25 -5.03
CA LEU A 80 10.55 5.65 -3.96
C LEU A 80 10.63 4.13 -4.15
N SER A 81 9.53 3.49 -4.57
CA SER A 81 9.46 2.04 -4.78
C SER A 81 10.34 1.52 -5.91
N GLU A 82 10.83 2.38 -6.81
CA GLU A 82 11.81 2.00 -7.84
C GLU A 82 13.24 1.89 -7.28
N TYR A 83 13.47 2.34 -6.04
CA TYR A 83 14.79 2.31 -5.39
C TYR A 83 14.70 1.61 -4.02
N PRO A 84 15.09 0.32 -3.90
CA PRO A 84 14.92 -0.46 -2.67
C PRO A 84 15.52 0.21 -1.43
N ASP A 85 16.75 0.72 -1.54
CA ASP A 85 17.43 1.40 -0.44
C ASP A 85 16.63 2.59 0.10
N TYR A 86 15.90 3.30 -0.78
CA TYR A 86 15.08 4.44 -0.41
C TYR A 86 13.76 4.01 0.23
N ILE A 87 12.95 3.20 -0.45
CA ILE A 87 11.64 2.81 0.09
C ILE A 87 11.76 2.05 1.41
N ILE A 88 12.77 1.18 1.57
CA ILE A 88 12.99 0.44 2.82
C ILE A 88 13.44 1.39 3.93
N SER A 89 14.35 2.33 3.64
CA SER A 89 14.82 3.27 4.65
C SER A 89 13.75 4.28 5.06
N PHE A 90 12.99 4.81 4.11
CA PHE A 90 11.83 5.67 4.39
C PHE A 90 10.75 4.92 5.15
N ALA A 91 10.43 3.67 4.79
CA ALA A 91 9.48 2.88 5.55
C ALA A 91 9.96 2.57 6.97
N LYS A 92 11.26 2.41 7.20
CA LYS A 92 11.82 2.23 8.55
C LYS A 92 11.71 3.50 9.37
N GLU A 93 12.10 4.66 8.82
CA GLU A 93 11.97 5.96 9.50
C GLU A 93 10.48 6.36 9.67
N GLY A 94 9.63 5.97 8.72
CA GLY A 94 8.22 6.29 8.67
C GLY A 94 7.39 5.61 9.76
N LEU A 95 7.92 4.60 10.44
CA LEU A 95 7.27 3.97 11.59
C LEU A 95 7.02 4.97 12.74
N ASP A 96 7.84 6.02 12.82
CA ASP A 96 7.76 7.06 13.84
C ASP A 96 7.29 8.42 13.27
N TYR A 97 6.91 8.47 11.98
CA TYR A 97 6.46 9.71 11.34
C TYR A 97 5.00 10.03 11.70
N GLN A 98 4.71 11.29 11.99
CA GLN A 98 3.42 11.71 12.55
C GLN A 98 2.24 11.58 11.57
N ASP A 99 2.47 11.79 10.28
CA ASP A 99 1.40 11.85 9.29
C ASP A 99 1.06 10.45 8.75
N TYR A 100 -0.17 10.00 8.99
CA TYR A 100 -0.60 8.67 8.56
C TYR A 100 -0.68 8.55 7.03
N GLU A 101 -0.87 9.67 6.31
CA GLU A 101 -0.93 9.69 4.85
C GLU A 101 0.40 9.24 4.22
N ALA A 102 1.53 9.60 4.83
CA ALA A 102 2.83 9.06 4.43
C ALA A 102 3.01 7.60 4.85
N ARG A 103 2.59 7.25 6.09
CA ARG A 103 2.82 5.92 6.65
C ARG A 103 2.11 4.82 5.87
N TRP A 104 0.85 5.02 5.48
CA TRP A 104 0.10 3.98 4.79
C TRP A 104 0.69 3.70 3.41
N GLN A 105 1.20 4.72 2.71
CA GLN A 105 1.86 4.58 1.42
C GLN A 105 3.12 3.74 1.55
N LEU A 106 3.96 4.03 2.54
CA LEU A 106 5.17 3.24 2.80
C LEU A 106 4.85 1.78 3.13
N ALA A 107 3.83 1.55 3.97
CA ALA A 107 3.33 0.20 4.25
C ALA A 107 2.80 -0.50 2.99
N HIS A 108 2.14 0.22 2.09
CA HIS A 108 1.57 -0.35 0.87
C HIS A 108 2.61 -0.70 -0.20
N PHE A 109 3.69 0.07 -0.34
CA PHE A 109 4.63 -0.13 -1.46
C PHE A 109 5.82 -1.03 -1.12
N ILE A 110 6.21 -1.14 0.15
CA ILE A 110 7.46 -1.84 0.54
C ILE A 110 7.42 -3.37 0.28
N TRP A 111 6.23 -3.99 0.20
CA TRP A 111 6.11 -5.46 0.08
C TRP A 111 6.81 -6.04 -1.17
N LYS A 112 6.98 -5.24 -2.24
CA LYS A 112 7.67 -5.64 -3.47
C LYS A 112 9.07 -6.20 -3.19
N TYR A 113 9.66 -5.79 -2.07
CA TYR A 113 11.01 -6.16 -1.64
C TYR A 113 11.03 -7.24 -0.56
N GLY A 114 9.87 -7.74 -0.13
CA GLY A 114 9.74 -8.71 0.98
C GLY A 114 10.43 -10.05 0.76
N GLN A 115 10.64 -10.46 -0.50
CA GLN A 115 11.36 -11.70 -0.83
C GLN A 115 12.89 -11.51 -0.87
N THR A 116 13.36 -10.27 -1.03
CA THR A 116 14.78 -9.95 -1.20
C THR A 116 15.40 -9.40 0.09
N TYR A 117 14.64 -8.66 0.88
CA TYR A 117 15.10 -7.96 2.07
C TYR A 117 14.34 -8.46 3.30
N SER A 118 15.02 -9.22 4.15
CA SER A 118 14.42 -9.90 5.31
C SER A 118 13.77 -8.95 6.33
N GLU A 119 14.24 -7.71 6.42
CA GLU A 119 13.71 -6.71 7.34
C GLU A 119 12.31 -6.18 6.96
N VAL A 120 11.90 -6.34 5.70
CA VAL A 120 10.62 -5.80 5.19
C VAL A 120 9.43 -6.38 5.94
N GLU A 121 9.43 -7.69 6.21
CA GLU A 121 8.35 -8.32 6.99
C GLU A 121 8.27 -7.71 8.39
N GLY A 122 9.42 -7.51 9.05
CA GLY A 122 9.49 -6.89 10.37
C GLY A 122 8.97 -5.45 10.41
N ILE A 123 9.21 -4.67 9.35
CA ILE A 123 8.67 -3.31 9.19
C ILE A 123 7.15 -3.36 9.02
N LEU A 124 6.64 -4.22 8.12
CA LEU A 124 5.21 -4.37 7.88
C LEU A 124 4.44 -4.84 9.12
N LEU A 125 5.01 -5.76 9.91
CA LEU A 125 4.43 -6.20 11.18
C LEU A 125 4.34 -5.07 12.22
N ARG A 126 5.22 -4.07 12.15
CA ARG A 126 5.12 -2.86 12.98
C ARG A 126 4.02 -1.92 12.46
N TYR A 127 3.92 -1.71 11.15
CA TYR A 127 2.81 -0.95 10.56
C TYR A 127 1.44 -1.59 10.79
N TYR A 128 1.34 -2.93 10.88
CA TYR A 128 0.10 -3.60 11.26
C TYR A 128 -0.36 -3.26 12.70
N LYS A 129 0.54 -2.73 13.53
CA LYS A 129 0.25 -2.27 14.90
C LYS A 129 0.08 -0.75 14.99
N ASP A 130 0.01 -0.05 13.87
CA ASP A 130 -0.16 1.40 13.82
C ASP A 130 -1.46 1.84 14.52
N LEU A 131 -1.48 3.05 15.07
CA LEU A 131 -2.67 3.63 15.70
C LEU A 131 -3.76 3.91 14.66
N ASP A 132 -3.36 4.27 13.44
CA ASP A 132 -4.27 4.55 12.35
C ASP A 132 -4.76 3.26 11.67
N GLU A 133 -6.08 3.12 11.54
CA GLU A 133 -6.71 1.93 10.95
C GLU A 133 -6.30 1.73 9.50
N TYR A 134 -6.17 2.82 8.74
CA TYR A 134 -5.86 2.74 7.33
C TYR A 134 -4.44 2.23 7.10
N VAL A 135 -3.48 2.67 7.92
CA VAL A 135 -2.11 2.16 7.90
C VAL A 135 -2.09 0.65 8.21
N ARG A 136 -2.80 0.21 9.26
CA ARG A 136 -2.90 -1.23 9.59
C ARG A 136 -3.45 -2.04 8.43
N ARG A 137 -4.50 -1.53 7.79
CA ARG A 137 -5.14 -2.16 6.62
C ARG A 137 -4.18 -2.31 5.45
N ARG A 138 -3.43 -1.25 5.11
CA ARG A 138 -2.44 -1.29 4.02
C ARG A 138 -1.29 -2.25 4.32
N ALA A 139 -0.84 -2.30 5.57
CA ALA A 139 0.17 -3.25 6.02
C ALA A 139 -0.31 -4.72 5.93
N LEU A 140 -1.56 -4.98 6.31
CA LEU A 140 -2.14 -6.33 6.20
C LEU A 140 -2.16 -6.83 4.74
N LEU A 141 -2.62 -5.99 3.81
CA LEU A 141 -2.63 -6.32 2.38
C LEU A 141 -1.21 -6.61 1.87
N ALA A 142 -0.24 -5.76 2.24
CA ALA A 142 1.17 -5.94 1.91
C ALA A 142 1.74 -7.28 2.43
N LEU A 143 1.42 -7.66 3.68
CA LEU A 143 1.79 -8.96 4.24
C LEU A 143 1.16 -10.14 3.47
N GLY A 144 -0.08 -9.97 3.00
CA GLY A 144 -0.76 -10.93 2.12
C GLY A 144 -0.07 -11.08 0.76
N TYR A 145 0.30 -9.98 0.10
CA TYR A 145 0.99 -10.01 -1.20
C TYR A 145 2.34 -10.71 -1.13
N MET A 146 3.10 -10.50 -0.06
CA MET A 146 4.38 -11.18 0.14
C MET A 146 4.27 -12.63 0.62
N LYS A 147 3.04 -13.13 0.85
CA LYS A 147 2.78 -14.46 1.43
C LYS A 147 3.47 -14.66 2.78
N SER A 148 3.45 -13.62 3.63
CA SER A 148 3.99 -13.70 4.99
C SER A 148 3.38 -14.88 5.75
N ILE A 149 4.19 -15.56 6.55
CA ILE A 149 3.72 -16.65 7.42
C ILE A 149 2.71 -16.17 8.47
N TYR A 150 2.70 -14.86 8.77
CA TYR A 150 1.77 -14.25 9.71
C TYR A 150 0.46 -13.80 9.05
N ALA A 151 0.38 -13.77 7.72
CA ALA A 151 -0.73 -13.17 6.99
C ALA A 151 -2.08 -13.81 7.35
N GLU A 152 -2.16 -15.14 7.46
CA GLU A 152 -3.40 -15.83 7.81
C GLU A 152 -3.88 -15.45 9.22
N GLN A 153 -3.00 -15.50 10.21
CA GLN A 153 -3.34 -15.15 11.59
C GLN A 153 -3.84 -13.70 11.68
N LEU A 154 -3.10 -12.75 11.11
CA LEU A 154 -3.44 -11.33 11.19
C LEU A 154 -4.72 -11.00 10.40
N ALA A 155 -4.96 -11.68 9.28
CA ALA A 155 -6.22 -11.53 8.56
C ALA A 155 -7.40 -12.05 9.39
N LEU A 156 -7.27 -13.19 10.08
CA LEU A 156 -8.32 -13.68 10.99
C LEU A 156 -8.55 -12.73 12.16
N GLU A 157 -7.50 -12.14 12.73
CA GLU A 157 -7.63 -11.10 13.76
C GLU A 157 -8.40 -9.88 13.22
N SER A 158 -8.05 -9.42 12.02
CA SER A 158 -8.70 -8.28 11.34
C SER A 158 -10.16 -8.56 10.98
N TRP A 159 -10.50 -9.78 10.58
CA TRP A 159 -11.87 -10.22 10.32
C TRP A 159 -12.77 -10.11 11.57
N ASN A 160 -12.21 -10.37 12.75
CA ASN A 160 -12.92 -10.36 14.03
C ASN A 160 -13.06 -8.96 14.65
N THR A 161 -12.62 -7.90 13.95
CA THR A 161 -12.86 -6.52 14.39
C THR A 161 -14.26 -6.06 13.98
N ALA A 162 -14.71 -4.93 14.53
CA ALA A 162 -15.95 -4.27 14.10
C ALA A 162 -15.74 -3.33 12.90
N LEU A 163 -14.53 -3.26 12.33
CA LEU A 163 -14.13 -2.26 11.36
C LEU A 163 -14.34 -2.79 9.93
N GLU A 164 -15.31 -2.21 9.23
CA GLU A 164 -15.71 -2.58 7.86
C GLU A 164 -14.52 -2.87 6.93
N TYR A 165 -13.62 -1.90 6.82
CA TYR A 165 -12.52 -1.95 5.87
C TYR A 165 -11.40 -2.91 6.27
N GLN A 166 -11.18 -3.16 7.57
CA GLN A 166 -10.26 -4.21 8.02
C GLN A 166 -10.78 -5.59 7.63
N ARG A 167 -12.08 -5.81 7.75
CA ARG A 167 -12.71 -7.09 7.38
C ARG A 167 -12.67 -7.33 5.88
N ILE A 168 -12.85 -6.27 5.08
CA ILE A 168 -12.62 -6.34 3.63
C ILE A 168 -11.16 -6.73 3.33
N ALA A 169 -10.18 -6.09 3.96
CA ALA A 169 -8.78 -6.46 3.74
C ALA A 169 -8.47 -7.90 4.19
N ALA A 170 -9.05 -8.37 5.29
CA ALA A 170 -8.94 -9.76 5.73
C ALA A 170 -9.45 -10.74 4.67
N LEU A 171 -10.62 -10.48 4.06
CA LEU A 171 -11.16 -11.30 2.97
C LEU A 171 -10.17 -11.41 1.80
N TYR A 172 -9.62 -10.28 1.37
CA TYR A 172 -8.65 -10.27 0.28
C TYR A 172 -7.36 -11.00 0.64
N VAL A 173 -6.82 -10.82 1.83
CA VAL A 173 -5.59 -11.52 2.26
C VAL A 173 -5.81 -13.02 2.35
N LEU A 174 -6.91 -13.46 2.97
CA LEU A 174 -7.23 -14.89 3.10
C LEU A 174 -7.41 -15.56 1.73
N ASP A 175 -8.05 -14.87 0.78
CA ASP A 175 -8.18 -15.36 -0.60
C ASP A 175 -6.82 -15.39 -1.31
N GLU A 176 -6.06 -14.30 -1.22
CA GLU A 176 -4.75 -14.14 -1.85
C GLU A 176 -3.79 -15.26 -1.40
N ILE A 177 -3.72 -15.57 -0.11
CA ILE A 177 -2.84 -16.64 0.41
C ILE A 177 -3.44 -18.05 0.25
N ASN A 178 -4.61 -18.19 -0.36
CA ASN A 178 -5.35 -19.46 -0.45
C ASN A 178 -5.54 -20.13 0.93
N SER A 179 -5.93 -19.33 1.93
CA SER A 179 -6.18 -19.81 3.28
C SER A 179 -7.20 -20.94 3.28
N THR A 180 -6.97 -21.97 4.09
CA THR A 180 -7.95 -23.04 4.30
C THR A 180 -9.23 -22.56 4.99
N LYS A 181 -9.21 -21.35 5.55
CA LYS A 181 -10.34 -20.74 6.26
C LYS A 181 -11.22 -19.88 5.35
N ILE A 182 -10.79 -19.59 4.12
CA ILE A 182 -11.48 -18.61 3.26
C ILE A 182 -12.95 -18.98 3.01
N ASP A 183 -13.28 -20.25 2.79
CA ASP A 183 -14.66 -20.65 2.47
C ASP A 183 -15.61 -20.45 3.67
N ASP A 184 -15.14 -20.71 4.90
CA ASP A 184 -15.89 -20.45 6.12
C ASP A 184 -16.12 -18.95 6.33
N ILE A 185 -15.08 -18.15 6.12
CA ILE A 185 -15.12 -16.69 6.26
C ILE A 185 -16.04 -16.06 5.21
N LEU A 186 -16.00 -16.53 3.96
CA LEU A 186 -16.91 -16.07 2.91
C LEU A 186 -18.36 -16.39 3.26
N LYS A 187 -18.64 -17.57 3.82
CA LYS A 187 -20.00 -17.95 4.26
C LYS A 187 -20.49 -17.09 5.42
N GLU A 188 -19.61 -16.76 6.36
CA GLU A 188 -19.93 -15.83 7.45
C GLU A 188 -20.24 -14.43 6.90
N GLY A 189 -19.38 -13.92 6.02
CA GLY A 189 -19.51 -12.60 5.40
C GLY A 189 -20.71 -12.41 4.47
N GLU A 190 -21.42 -13.46 4.06
CA GLU A 190 -22.72 -13.32 3.37
C GLU A 190 -23.79 -12.67 4.27
N LYS A 191 -23.62 -12.81 5.59
CA LYS A 191 -24.56 -12.30 6.61
C LYS A 191 -24.00 -11.07 7.33
N ASP A 192 -22.95 -10.47 6.79
CA ASP A 192 -22.32 -9.30 7.36
C ASP A 192 -23.31 -8.16 7.57
N HIS A 193 -23.11 -7.32 8.58
CA HIS A 193 -23.93 -6.12 8.72
C HIS A 193 -23.58 -5.06 7.66
N TYR A 194 -22.31 -4.97 7.23
CA TYR A 194 -21.90 -4.03 6.19
C TYR A 194 -22.20 -4.56 4.78
N GLU A 195 -22.92 -3.78 3.98
CA GLU A 195 -23.24 -4.13 2.59
C GLU A 195 -22.01 -4.26 1.70
N THR A 196 -21.01 -3.42 1.94
CA THR A 196 -19.71 -3.43 1.25
C THR A 196 -18.95 -4.74 1.51
N VAL A 197 -18.97 -5.26 2.74
CA VAL A 197 -18.38 -6.57 3.06
C VAL A 197 -19.10 -7.68 2.30
N ARG A 198 -20.44 -7.71 2.35
CA ARG A 198 -21.24 -8.69 1.58
C ARG A 198 -20.96 -8.61 0.07
N SER A 199 -20.78 -7.40 -0.47
CA SER A 199 -20.45 -7.19 -1.88
C SER A 199 -19.06 -7.73 -2.23
N ASN A 200 -18.05 -7.51 -1.39
CA ASN A 200 -16.71 -8.06 -1.59
C ASN A 200 -16.67 -9.58 -1.49
N VAL A 201 -17.44 -10.18 -0.57
CA VAL A 201 -17.64 -11.64 -0.51
C VAL A 201 -18.15 -12.18 -1.84
N LYS A 202 -19.18 -11.55 -2.42
CA LYS A 202 -19.73 -11.94 -3.72
C LYS A 202 -18.67 -11.88 -4.82
N THR A 203 -17.93 -10.77 -4.92
CA THR A 203 -16.83 -10.60 -5.90
C THR A 203 -15.79 -11.70 -5.79
N ILE A 204 -15.34 -12.03 -4.58
CA ILE A 204 -14.34 -13.10 -4.35
C ILE A 204 -14.91 -14.46 -4.76
N LYS A 205 -16.15 -14.78 -4.40
CA LYS A 205 -16.80 -16.05 -4.79
C LYS A 205 -16.94 -16.18 -6.31
N GLU A 206 -17.32 -15.11 -7.01
CA GLU A 206 -17.40 -15.08 -8.48
C GLU A 206 -16.02 -15.32 -9.11
N ARG A 207 -14.98 -14.65 -8.61
CA ARG A 207 -13.59 -14.84 -9.06
C ARG A 207 -13.15 -16.30 -8.90
N ARG A 208 -13.32 -16.88 -7.70
CA ARG A 208 -12.95 -18.28 -7.40
C ARG A 208 -13.76 -19.29 -8.22
N GLY A 209 -15.05 -19.02 -8.42
CA GLY A 209 -15.93 -19.86 -9.25
C GLY A 209 -15.50 -19.91 -10.72
N ASN A 210 -15.15 -18.76 -11.31
CA ASN A 210 -14.67 -18.68 -12.69
C ASN A 210 -13.30 -19.36 -12.88
N SER A 211 -12.38 -19.24 -11.91
CA SER A 211 -11.10 -19.94 -11.95
C SER A 211 -11.26 -21.46 -11.99
N ASN A 212 -12.21 -22.02 -11.25
CA ASN A 212 -12.48 -23.46 -11.22
C ASN A 212 -13.08 -23.98 -12.54
N VAL A 213 -13.82 -23.16 -13.29
CA VAL A 213 -14.38 -23.53 -14.60
C VAL A 213 -13.28 -23.62 -15.68
N LEU A 214 -12.28 -22.73 -15.63
CA LEU A 214 -11.17 -22.76 -16.58
C LEU A 214 -10.31 -24.03 -16.42
N TYR A 215 -9.92 -24.38 -15.20
CA TYR A 215 -9.16 -25.63 -14.93
C TYR A 215 -9.98 -26.91 -15.13
N GLY A 216 -11.31 -26.86 -15.07
CA GLY A 216 -12.19 -28.01 -15.34
C GLY A 216 -12.35 -28.37 -16.82
N SER A 217 -11.93 -27.50 -17.74
CA SER A 217 -12.11 -27.69 -19.19
C SER A 217 -10.91 -28.28 -19.94
N GLU A 218 -9.73 -28.36 -19.31
CA GLU A 218 -8.54 -29.01 -19.88
C GLU A 218 -8.52 -30.55 -19.67
N GLY A 219 -9.45 -31.10 -18.88
CA GLY A 219 -9.49 -32.53 -18.50
C GLY A 219 -10.27 -33.47 -19.43
N ILE A 220 -10.91 -32.99 -20.51
CA ILE A 220 -11.79 -33.82 -21.35
C ILE A 220 -11.42 -33.72 -22.84
N LYS A 221 -10.18 -34.06 -23.22
CA LYS A 221 -9.85 -34.53 -24.58
C LYS A 221 -8.66 -35.49 -24.56
N ASN A 222 -8.88 -36.75 -24.18
CA ASN A 222 -8.16 -37.89 -24.76
C ASN A 222 -8.75 -39.23 -24.27
N LYS A 223 -9.89 -39.61 -24.83
CA LYS A 223 -10.28 -41.01 -25.01
C LYS A 223 -11.06 -41.09 -26.31
N ASN A 224 -10.37 -41.48 -27.39
CA ASN A 224 -10.86 -42.33 -28.48
C ASN A 224 -9.85 -42.31 -29.62
N GLY A 225 -9.03 -43.35 -29.69
CA GLY A 225 -8.04 -43.58 -30.75
C GLY A 225 -7.33 -44.90 -30.52
N GLY A 226 -8.05 -46.00 -30.66
CA GLY A 226 -7.53 -47.35 -30.45
C GLY A 226 -8.52 -48.41 -30.89
N ASN A 227 -8.63 -48.59 -32.21
CA ASN A 227 -8.61 -49.86 -32.94
C ASN A 227 -8.84 -49.62 -34.42
#